data_AF-A0A2V9KFR2-F1
#
_entry.id   AF-A0A2V9KFR2-F1
#
_cell.length_a   1.000
_cell.length_b   1.000
_cell.length_c   1.000
_cell.angle_alpha   90.00
_cell.angle_beta   90.00
_cell.angle_gamma   90.00
#
_symmetry.space_group_name_H-M   'P 1'
#
loop_
_entity.id
_entity.type
_entity.pdbx_description
1 polymer ?
#
loop_
_entity_poly.entity_id
_entity_poly.type
_entity_poly.pdbx_seq_one_letter_code
_entity_poly.pdbx_strand_id
1 'polypeptide(L)'
;MREFIPEFELNDPVASERITPRDLVTHRTGVPRHDMVWYSSDFSRAELVRRLRYLEPSKDIRTAYQYNNLMFMTAGYMVGRLSGMSWEDFVRQYIFTSLDMSGTNFSVSESQKSSDFAMPYQNAKGEVKLIPFHNIDSIGPAGSINSSAEDMSHYLAFQLGKGAYHGKQLLSENNATQMQSPQMVEQSADRYREILLPTYGLGLGVTTYRGHKLVSHGGAIDGFTAQLALLPMDNIGVMVFANLNSDKDPVPVIVAYNVFDRLLGLEPVPWNARFLEDERKSEASEEEAKKKGFSFQKPGTHPSHDLADYVGEYENQGYGVIRIERDDNNLKLRLNQLTSPLRHFHYDVFEIPENPIDPMEKTKMQFFMDVQGEISSLSIPLEPHVKDIVFTRRPEKAMTERSFLAALVGQYQVGDTTETVSLEGENTLVLLVPGQPKYTLVPVRGTTFNIKGRAGYSVEFQRDASGKVTGAVFYEPGATFAAQKK
;
A
#
# COMPACT_ATOMS: atom_id res chain seq x y z
N MET A 1 -21.64 2.01 7.16
CA MET A 1 -21.04 1.83 5.82
C MET A 1 -21.75 0.78 4.97
N ARG A 2 -22.02 -0.42 5.51
CA ARG A 2 -22.62 -1.55 4.78
C ARG A 2 -23.97 -1.28 4.10
N GLU A 3 -24.72 -0.28 4.57
CA GLU A 3 -25.92 0.22 3.90
C GLU A 3 -25.62 0.80 2.50
N PHE A 4 -24.50 1.51 2.34
CA PHE A 4 -24.12 2.17 1.08
C PHE A 4 -23.21 1.32 0.21
N ILE A 5 -22.37 0.49 0.84
CA ILE A 5 -21.45 -0.44 0.18
C ILE A 5 -21.62 -1.81 0.86
N PRO A 6 -22.54 -2.68 0.40
CA PRO A 6 -22.82 -3.97 1.02
C PRO A 6 -21.58 -4.86 1.21
N GLU A 7 -20.62 -4.75 0.29
CA GLU A 7 -19.36 -5.50 0.31
C GLU A 7 -18.28 -4.91 1.24
N PHE A 8 -18.54 -3.76 1.90
CA PHE A 8 -17.59 -3.12 2.81
C PHE A 8 -17.38 -3.95 4.07
N GLU A 9 -16.13 -4.29 4.31
CA GLU A 9 -15.69 -5.07 5.46
C GLU A 9 -14.23 -4.73 5.78
N LEU A 10 -13.95 -4.56 7.06
CA LEU A 10 -12.61 -4.45 7.61
C LEU A 10 -12.22 -5.75 8.31
N ASN A 11 -10.94 -5.90 8.60
CA ASN A 11 -10.44 -7.06 9.33
C ASN A 11 -11.07 -7.19 10.73
N ASP A 12 -11.34 -6.07 11.42
CA ASP A 12 -12.10 -6.03 12.66
C ASP A 12 -13.64 -6.03 12.38
N PRO A 13 -14.38 -7.06 12.82
CA PRO A 13 -15.84 -7.12 12.67
C PRO A 13 -16.57 -5.98 13.38
N VAL A 14 -16.07 -5.51 14.53
CA VAL A 14 -16.70 -4.42 15.29
C VAL A 14 -16.56 -3.10 14.52
N ALA A 15 -15.37 -2.80 14.01
CA ALA A 15 -15.15 -1.64 13.16
C ALA A 15 -16.00 -1.71 11.88
N SER A 16 -16.13 -2.88 11.25
CA SER A 16 -16.95 -3.10 10.05
C SER A 16 -18.41 -2.65 10.22
N GLU A 17 -18.99 -2.92 11.39
CA GLU A 17 -20.37 -2.54 11.71
C GLU A 17 -20.52 -1.07 12.12
N ARG A 18 -19.51 -0.49 12.77
CA ARG A 18 -19.63 0.83 13.45
C ARG A 18 -19.10 2.02 12.66
N ILE A 19 -18.29 1.80 11.63
CA ILE A 19 -17.73 2.88 10.81
C ILE A 19 -18.83 3.58 10.01
N THR A 20 -18.70 4.90 9.99
CA THR A 20 -19.52 5.85 9.23
C THR A 20 -18.67 6.53 8.15
N PRO A 21 -19.29 7.16 7.14
CA PRO A 21 -18.55 7.96 6.16
C PRO A 21 -17.68 9.05 6.81
N ARG A 22 -18.14 9.62 7.93
CA ARG A 22 -17.37 10.60 8.70
C ARG A 22 -16.07 10.01 9.25
N ASP A 23 -16.07 8.74 9.68
CA ASP A 23 -14.86 8.10 10.21
C ASP A 23 -13.81 7.88 9.11
N LEU A 24 -14.25 7.63 7.86
CA LEU A 24 -13.35 7.48 6.71
C LEU A 24 -12.58 8.77 6.43
N VAL A 25 -13.29 9.91 6.39
CA VAL A 25 -12.70 11.21 6.02
C VAL A 25 -12.07 11.98 7.21
N THR A 26 -12.01 11.35 8.38
CA THR A 26 -11.37 11.88 9.60
C THR A 26 -10.23 11.00 10.09
N HIS A 27 -9.84 9.98 9.31
CA HIS A 27 -8.68 9.13 9.58
C HIS A 27 -8.71 8.46 10.97
N ARG A 28 -9.88 7.91 11.35
CA ARG A 28 -10.09 7.35 12.70
C ARG A 28 -10.69 5.95 12.69
N THR A 29 -10.40 5.18 11.65
CA THR A 29 -10.91 3.81 11.46
C THR A 29 -10.13 2.76 12.25
N GLY A 30 -8.89 3.09 12.68
CA GLY A 30 -7.97 2.16 13.34
C GLY A 30 -7.08 1.36 12.38
N VAL A 31 -7.31 1.51 11.07
CA VAL A 31 -6.52 0.89 10.01
C VAL A 31 -5.47 1.89 9.51
N PRO A 32 -4.16 1.57 9.60
CA PRO A 32 -3.09 2.44 9.13
C PRO A 32 -3.03 2.48 7.58
N ARG A 33 -2.00 3.08 7.00
CA ARG A 33 -2.00 3.51 5.59
C ARG A 33 -2.14 2.36 4.59
N HIS A 34 -1.34 1.29 4.76
CA HIS A 34 -1.24 0.17 3.83
C HIS A 34 -1.05 0.59 2.36
N ASP A 35 -0.26 1.62 2.09
CA ASP A 35 -0.20 2.26 0.76
C ASP A 35 0.30 1.31 -0.36
N MET A 36 1.13 0.32 -0.03
CA MET A 36 1.61 -0.68 -0.99
C MET A 36 0.52 -1.62 -1.55
N VAL A 37 -0.70 -1.59 -0.98
CA VAL A 37 -1.85 -2.30 -1.54
C VAL A 37 -2.31 -1.65 -2.85
N TRP A 38 -2.31 -0.32 -2.93
CA TRP A 38 -2.80 0.41 -4.10
C TRP A 38 -1.69 0.93 -5.00
N TYR A 39 -0.52 1.26 -4.43
CA TYR A 39 0.56 1.91 -5.17
C TYR A 39 1.09 1.01 -6.30
N SER A 40 1.13 1.54 -7.52
CA SER A 40 1.48 0.80 -8.73
C SER A 40 0.65 -0.46 -9.01
N SER A 41 -0.52 -0.65 -8.38
CA SER A 41 -1.37 -1.83 -8.57
C SER A 41 -2.38 -1.67 -9.70
N ASP A 42 -2.77 -2.80 -10.31
CA ASP A 42 -3.85 -2.83 -11.31
C ASP A 42 -5.25 -3.03 -10.66
N PHE A 43 -5.35 -2.92 -9.33
CA PHE A 43 -6.62 -3.15 -8.64
C PHE A 43 -7.63 -2.03 -8.92
N SER A 44 -8.83 -2.43 -9.28
CA SER A 44 -9.98 -1.52 -9.35
C SER A 44 -10.36 -1.00 -7.95
N ARG A 45 -11.05 0.14 -7.88
CA ARG A 45 -11.62 0.67 -6.61
C ARG A 45 -12.43 -0.36 -5.85
N ALA A 46 -13.22 -1.17 -6.56
CA ALA A 46 -14.03 -2.22 -5.96
C ALA A 46 -13.16 -3.34 -5.34
N GLU A 47 -12.03 -3.69 -5.98
CA GLU A 47 -11.06 -4.63 -5.40
C GLU A 47 -10.36 -4.04 -4.18
N LEU A 48 -9.94 -2.78 -4.23
CA LEU A 48 -9.32 -2.08 -3.10
C LEU A 48 -10.26 -2.05 -1.89
N VAL A 49 -11.55 -1.74 -2.09
CA VAL A 49 -12.57 -1.79 -1.03
C VAL A 49 -12.73 -3.21 -0.47
N ARG A 50 -12.75 -4.25 -1.32
CA ARG A 50 -12.85 -5.63 -0.85
C ARG A 50 -11.62 -6.08 -0.06
N ARG A 51 -10.43 -5.58 -0.41
CA ARG A 51 -9.16 -5.93 0.23
C ARG A 51 -9.02 -5.38 1.66
N LEU A 52 -9.79 -4.36 2.02
CA LEU A 52 -9.81 -3.80 3.39
C LEU A 52 -10.04 -4.84 4.48
N ARG A 53 -10.78 -5.92 4.19
CA ARG A 53 -11.03 -7.03 5.14
C ARG A 53 -9.77 -7.79 5.55
N TYR A 54 -8.70 -7.67 4.78
CA TYR A 54 -7.44 -8.37 5.01
C TYR A 54 -6.36 -7.49 5.64
N LEU A 55 -6.65 -6.20 5.86
CA LEU A 55 -5.68 -5.24 6.38
C LEU A 55 -5.79 -5.16 7.91
N GLU A 56 -4.70 -5.51 8.60
CA GLU A 56 -4.64 -5.53 10.05
C GLU A 56 -4.79 -4.11 10.63
N PRO A 57 -5.72 -3.87 11.57
CA PRO A 57 -5.76 -2.61 12.30
C PRO A 57 -4.63 -2.56 13.33
N SER A 58 -4.21 -1.36 13.70
CA SER A 58 -3.20 -1.16 14.77
C SER A 58 -3.78 -0.40 15.98
N LYS A 59 -5.02 0.08 15.86
CA LYS A 59 -5.76 0.82 16.88
C LYS A 59 -7.23 0.43 16.81
N ASP A 60 -7.93 0.59 17.92
CA ASP A 60 -9.39 0.46 17.96
C ASP A 60 -10.05 1.67 17.24
N ILE A 61 -11.23 1.44 16.67
CA ILE A 61 -12.04 2.47 16.02
C ILE A 61 -12.16 3.74 16.89
N ARG A 62 -11.88 4.91 16.29
CA ARG A 62 -11.95 6.25 16.90
C ARG A 62 -10.99 6.54 18.06
N THR A 63 -10.03 5.67 18.35
CA THR A 63 -9.08 5.89 19.46
C THR A 63 -7.85 6.70 19.08
N ALA A 64 -7.48 6.73 17.79
CA ALA A 64 -6.31 7.43 17.30
C ALA A 64 -6.51 7.95 15.87
N TYR A 65 -5.77 9.00 15.53
CA TYR A 65 -5.61 9.48 14.17
C TYR A 65 -4.62 8.58 13.43
N GLN A 66 -5.02 8.04 12.29
CA GLN A 66 -4.18 7.26 11.38
C GLN A 66 -4.55 7.58 9.94
N TYR A 67 -3.73 8.39 9.28
CA TYR A 67 -3.94 8.77 7.88
C TYR A 67 -4.06 7.50 7.02
N ASN A 68 -5.06 7.44 6.14
CA ASN A 68 -5.27 6.28 5.28
C ASN A 68 -5.94 6.67 3.94
N ASN A 69 -5.19 6.51 2.84
CA ASN A 69 -5.66 6.81 1.49
C ASN A 69 -6.82 5.89 1.05
N LEU A 70 -6.78 4.60 1.42
CA LEU A 70 -7.83 3.65 1.07
C LEU A 70 -9.19 4.04 1.65
N MET A 71 -9.21 4.68 2.82
CA MET A 71 -10.45 5.18 3.43
C MET A 71 -11.02 6.37 2.67
N PHE A 72 -10.18 7.31 2.22
CA PHE A 72 -10.60 8.41 1.35
C PHE A 72 -11.07 7.93 -0.02
N MET A 73 -10.35 7.00 -0.64
CA MET A 73 -10.78 6.33 -1.88
C MET A 73 -12.15 5.66 -1.68
N THR A 74 -12.35 4.96 -0.56
CA THR A 74 -13.63 4.30 -0.24
C THR A 74 -14.77 5.32 -0.09
N ALA A 75 -14.51 6.48 0.51
CA ALA A 75 -15.50 7.55 0.61
C ALA A 75 -15.89 8.10 -0.78
N GLY A 76 -14.93 8.30 -1.69
CA GLY A 76 -15.23 8.69 -3.08
C GLY A 76 -15.94 7.60 -3.88
N TYR A 77 -15.56 6.34 -3.70
CA TYR A 77 -16.24 5.18 -4.29
C TYR A 77 -17.72 5.12 -3.86
N MET A 78 -17.99 5.39 -2.57
CA MET A 78 -19.35 5.51 -2.04
C MET A 78 -20.14 6.62 -2.73
N VAL A 79 -19.54 7.80 -2.96
CA VAL A 79 -20.18 8.92 -3.66
C VAL A 79 -20.62 8.50 -5.06
N GLY A 80 -19.76 7.86 -5.84
CA GLY A 80 -20.11 7.38 -7.18
C GLY A 80 -21.26 6.36 -7.17
N ARG A 81 -21.23 5.41 -6.21
CA ARG A 81 -22.30 4.42 -6.03
C ARG A 81 -23.65 5.07 -5.73
N LEU A 82 -23.67 6.09 -4.86
CA LEU A 82 -24.91 6.77 -4.44
C LEU A 82 -25.46 7.71 -5.51
N SER A 83 -24.60 8.35 -6.30
CA SER A 83 -25.01 9.28 -7.34
C SER A 83 -25.41 8.58 -8.65
N GLY A 84 -24.99 7.33 -8.85
CA GLY A 84 -25.10 6.65 -10.15
C GLY A 84 -24.11 7.18 -11.19
N MET A 85 -23.11 7.96 -10.78
CA MET A 85 -22.05 8.53 -11.61
C MET A 85 -20.69 7.93 -11.22
N SER A 86 -19.66 8.18 -12.03
CA SER A 86 -18.30 8.04 -11.53
C SER A 86 -18.01 9.11 -10.46
N TRP A 87 -17.01 8.90 -9.62
CA TRP A 87 -16.58 9.94 -8.66
C TRP A 87 -16.07 11.18 -9.41
N GLU A 88 -15.36 10.96 -10.51
CA GLU A 88 -14.83 11.97 -11.41
C GLU A 88 -15.93 12.85 -11.98
N ASP A 89 -16.99 12.26 -12.54
CA ASP A 89 -18.10 13.00 -13.12
C ASP A 89 -18.86 13.78 -12.04
N PHE A 90 -19.05 13.18 -10.86
CA PHE A 90 -19.67 13.86 -9.73
C PHE A 90 -18.86 15.09 -9.30
N VAL A 91 -17.54 14.94 -9.07
CA VAL A 91 -16.69 16.07 -8.67
C VAL A 91 -16.60 17.11 -9.79
N ARG A 92 -16.49 16.68 -11.05
CA ARG A 92 -16.47 17.60 -12.20
C ARG A 92 -17.74 18.45 -12.25
N GLN A 93 -18.91 17.83 -12.16
CA GLN A 93 -20.20 18.51 -12.25
C GLN A 93 -20.48 19.43 -11.05
N TYR A 94 -20.31 18.91 -9.83
CA TYR A 94 -20.77 19.59 -8.62
C TYR A 94 -19.71 20.49 -7.99
N ILE A 95 -18.43 20.28 -8.29
CA ILE A 95 -17.33 21.09 -7.77
C ILE A 95 -16.67 21.86 -8.92
N PHE A 96 -15.97 21.20 -9.85
CA PHE A 96 -15.11 21.91 -10.81
C PHE A 96 -15.89 22.87 -11.71
N THR A 97 -16.96 22.40 -12.35
CA THR A 97 -17.82 23.26 -13.18
C THR A 97 -18.53 24.34 -12.37
N SER A 98 -18.89 24.05 -11.11
CA SER A 98 -19.57 25.04 -10.26
C SER A 98 -18.63 26.10 -9.68
N LEU A 99 -17.32 25.86 -9.72
CA LEU A 99 -16.26 26.75 -9.26
C LEU A 99 -15.39 27.30 -10.40
N ASP A 100 -15.82 27.14 -11.66
CA ASP A 100 -15.09 27.59 -12.84
C ASP A 100 -13.65 27.02 -12.94
N MET A 101 -13.41 25.79 -12.44
CA MET A 101 -12.10 25.13 -12.41
C MET A 101 -11.86 24.28 -13.68
N SER A 102 -11.86 24.93 -14.84
CA SER A 102 -11.85 24.24 -16.14
C SER A 102 -10.52 23.58 -16.53
N GLY A 103 -9.40 23.99 -15.92
CA GLY A 103 -8.07 23.39 -16.13
C GLY A 103 -7.80 22.18 -15.24
N THR A 104 -8.71 21.88 -14.30
CA THR A 104 -8.55 20.82 -13.31
C THR A 104 -9.04 19.47 -13.82
N ASN A 105 -8.26 18.42 -13.60
CA ASN A 105 -8.55 17.06 -14.05
C ASN A 105 -8.16 15.99 -13.01
N PHE A 106 -8.33 14.72 -13.35
CA PHE A 106 -8.13 13.59 -12.41
C PHE A 106 -7.00 12.63 -12.80
N SER A 107 -6.29 12.88 -13.91
CA SER A 107 -5.32 11.93 -14.45
C SER A 107 -4.10 12.63 -15.06
N VAL A 108 -2.92 12.10 -14.73
CA VAL A 108 -1.65 12.53 -15.35
C VAL A 108 -1.66 12.35 -16.87
N SER A 109 -2.42 11.38 -17.38
CA SER A 109 -2.61 11.15 -18.81
C SER A 109 -3.49 12.21 -19.47
N GLU A 110 -4.43 12.81 -18.74
CA GLU A 110 -5.23 13.95 -19.21
C GLU A 110 -4.39 15.23 -19.18
N SER A 111 -3.62 15.44 -18.10
CA SER A 111 -2.72 16.59 -17.95
C SER A 111 -1.70 16.69 -19.09
N GLN A 112 -1.11 15.58 -19.51
CA GLN A 112 -0.15 15.52 -20.63
C GLN A 112 -0.75 15.88 -22.01
N LYS A 113 -2.07 16.06 -22.13
CA LYS A 113 -2.70 16.56 -23.37
C LYS A 113 -2.72 18.09 -23.45
N SER A 114 -2.50 18.77 -22.32
CA SER A 114 -2.31 20.22 -22.27
C SER A 114 -0.91 20.57 -22.79
N SER A 115 -0.75 21.77 -23.35
CA SER A 115 0.57 22.35 -23.62
C SER A 115 1.21 22.96 -22.36
N ASP A 116 0.41 23.18 -21.32
CA ASP A 116 0.82 23.75 -20.04
C ASP A 116 0.59 22.71 -18.93
N PHE A 117 1.63 21.90 -18.68
CA PHE A 117 1.66 20.90 -17.62
C PHE A 117 3.07 20.81 -17.03
N ALA A 118 3.16 20.46 -15.75
CA ALA A 118 4.44 20.31 -15.06
C ALA A 118 5.01 18.90 -15.24
N MET A 119 6.32 18.81 -15.42
CA MET A 119 7.06 17.54 -15.42
C MET A 119 7.42 17.13 -13.98
N PRO A 120 7.37 15.83 -13.63
CA PRO A 120 7.71 15.36 -12.29
C PRO A 120 9.23 15.22 -12.12
N TYR A 121 9.77 15.76 -11.03
CA TYR A 121 11.18 15.59 -10.66
C TYR A 121 11.34 15.02 -9.25
N GLN A 122 12.35 14.16 -9.07
CA GLN A 122 12.75 13.62 -7.78
C GLN A 122 14.15 14.15 -7.42
N ASN A 123 14.36 14.53 -6.17
CA ASN A 123 15.70 14.77 -5.65
C ASN A 123 16.38 13.45 -5.27
N ALA A 124 17.39 13.04 -6.04
CA ALA A 124 18.20 11.86 -5.79
C ALA A 124 19.56 12.26 -5.20
N LYS A 125 19.62 12.50 -3.88
CA LYS A 125 20.85 12.87 -3.14
C LYS A 125 21.53 14.13 -3.67
N GLY A 126 20.75 15.19 -3.90
CA GLY A 126 21.21 16.47 -4.41
C GLY A 126 21.18 16.58 -5.94
N GLU A 127 20.94 15.47 -6.65
CA GLU A 127 20.74 15.46 -8.10
C GLU A 127 19.24 15.45 -8.43
N VAL A 128 18.76 16.50 -9.10
CA VAL A 128 17.36 16.56 -9.55
C VAL A 128 17.20 15.72 -10.81
N LYS A 129 16.35 14.69 -10.75
CA LYS A 129 16.09 13.76 -11.86
C LYS A 129 14.66 13.83 -12.33
N LEU A 130 14.49 13.86 -13.65
CA LEU A 130 13.18 13.63 -14.25
C LEU A 130 12.76 12.17 -14.01
N ILE A 131 11.53 11.96 -13.55
CA ILE A 131 10.96 10.64 -13.36
C ILE A 131 9.75 10.42 -14.29
N PRO A 132 9.30 9.17 -14.51
CA PRO A 132 8.08 8.91 -15.27
C PRO A 132 6.83 9.42 -14.53
N PHE A 133 5.79 9.79 -15.27
CA PHE A 133 4.46 9.96 -14.68
C PHE A 133 3.94 8.62 -14.16
N HIS A 134 3.37 8.65 -12.96
CA HIS A 134 2.70 7.50 -12.38
C HIS A 134 1.19 7.70 -12.38
N ASN A 135 0.45 6.71 -12.88
CA ASN A 135 -1.01 6.76 -12.88
C ASN A 135 -1.54 6.25 -11.53
N ILE A 136 -2.34 7.09 -10.87
CA ILE A 136 -2.95 6.80 -9.56
C ILE A 136 -4.48 6.89 -9.63
N ASP A 137 -5.07 6.72 -10.81
CA ASP A 137 -6.50 6.93 -11.05
C ASP A 137 -7.34 5.99 -10.16
N SER A 138 -6.86 4.77 -9.86
CA SER A 138 -7.56 3.83 -8.96
C SER A 138 -7.75 4.39 -7.55
N ILE A 139 -6.82 5.18 -7.02
CA ILE A 139 -6.93 5.87 -5.73
C ILE A 139 -7.42 7.32 -5.86
N GLY A 140 -8.00 7.68 -7.02
CA GLY A 140 -8.33 9.07 -7.38
C GLY A 140 -8.94 9.96 -6.29
N PRO A 141 -9.98 9.52 -5.56
CA PRO A 141 -10.58 10.32 -4.49
C PRO A 141 -9.65 10.67 -3.32
N ALA A 142 -8.50 10.00 -3.19
CA ALA A 142 -7.50 10.31 -2.18
C ALA A 142 -6.40 11.26 -2.66
N GLY A 143 -6.21 11.47 -3.97
CA GLY A 143 -5.08 12.30 -4.42
C GLY A 143 -4.83 12.52 -5.91
N SER A 144 -5.70 12.15 -6.84
CA SER A 144 -5.38 12.27 -8.29
C SER A 144 -5.79 13.60 -8.95
N ILE A 145 -6.26 14.59 -8.18
CA ILE A 145 -6.65 15.88 -8.74
C ILE A 145 -5.41 16.66 -9.16
N ASN A 146 -5.31 16.98 -10.45
CA ASN A 146 -4.29 17.86 -11.02
C ASN A 146 -4.94 19.21 -11.33
N SER A 147 -4.33 20.31 -10.91
CA SER A 147 -4.91 21.65 -11.01
C SER A 147 -3.84 22.73 -11.22
N SER A 148 -4.27 23.97 -11.42
CA SER A 148 -3.43 25.16 -11.50
C SER A 148 -3.62 26.07 -10.28
N ALA A 149 -2.70 27.02 -10.09
CA ALA A 149 -2.87 28.03 -9.04
C ALA A 149 -4.12 28.90 -9.25
N GLU A 150 -4.50 29.15 -10.51
CA GLU A 150 -5.69 29.91 -10.88
C GLU A 150 -6.97 29.17 -10.47
N ASP A 151 -7.15 27.92 -10.92
CA ASP A 151 -8.33 27.11 -10.57
C ASP A 151 -8.44 26.89 -9.06
N MET A 152 -7.32 26.58 -8.39
CA MET A 152 -7.33 26.41 -6.94
C MET A 152 -7.64 27.71 -6.19
N SER A 153 -7.39 28.90 -6.77
CA SER A 153 -7.81 30.16 -6.16
C SER A 153 -9.34 30.25 -6.00
N HIS A 154 -10.10 29.68 -6.95
CA HIS A 154 -11.56 29.59 -6.86
C HIS A 154 -11.99 28.62 -5.74
N TYR A 155 -11.29 27.49 -5.60
CA TYR A 155 -11.53 26.55 -4.51
C TYR A 155 -11.21 27.16 -3.13
N LEU A 156 -10.13 27.95 -3.01
CA LEU A 156 -9.82 28.70 -1.79
C LEU A 156 -10.93 29.70 -1.47
N ALA A 157 -11.40 30.47 -2.46
CA ALA A 157 -12.51 31.42 -2.29
C ALA A 157 -13.80 30.72 -1.82
N PHE A 158 -14.11 29.55 -2.38
CA PHE A 158 -15.23 28.72 -1.95
C PHE A 158 -15.11 28.26 -0.48
N GLN A 159 -13.92 27.82 -0.05
CA GLN A 159 -13.66 27.40 1.33
C GLN A 159 -13.75 28.57 2.32
N LEU A 160 -13.20 29.73 1.98
CA LEU A 160 -13.28 30.97 2.78
C LEU A 160 -14.71 31.52 2.83
N GLY A 161 -15.44 31.42 1.72
CA GLY A 161 -16.86 31.76 1.59
C GLY A 161 -17.82 30.77 2.26
N LYS A 162 -17.31 29.84 3.09
CA LYS A 162 -18.09 28.84 3.83
C LYS A 162 -19.05 28.03 2.93
N GLY A 163 -18.57 27.67 1.74
CA GLY A 163 -19.35 26.89 0.79
C GLY A 163 -20.13 27.70 -0.24
N ALA A 164 -19.97 29.02 -0.25
CA ALA A 164 -20.51 29.91 -1.27
C ALA A 164 -19.44 30.32 -2.28
N TYR A 165 -19.82 30.41 -3.56
CA TYR A 165 -18.97 30.93 -4.63
C TYR A 165 -19.82 31.73 -5.61
N HIS A 166 -19.37 32.94 -6.00
CA HIS A 166 -20.12 33.87 -6.87
C HIS A 166 -21.61 34.05 -6.49
N GLY A 167 -21.91 34.13 -5.18
CA GLY A 167 -23.27 34.30 -4.67
C GLY A 167 -24.14 33.04 -4.68
N LYS A 168 -23.62 31.89 -5.13
CA LYS A 168 -24.31 30.59 -5.09
C LYS A 168 -23.80 29.74 -3.91
N GLN A 169 -24.73 29.26 -3.08
CA GLN A 169 -24.40 28.32 -2.01
C GLN A 169 -24.33 26.89 -2.58
N LEU A 170 -23.14 26.29 -2.61
CA LEU A 170 -22.93 24.92 -3.09
C LEU A 170 -22.82 23.90 -1.94
N LEU A 171 -22.29 24.32 -0.79
CA LEU A 171 -22.20 23.53 0.43
C LEU A 171 -22.80 24.35 1.57
N SER A 172 -23.66 23.79 2.42
CA SER A 172 -24.24 24.56 3.53
C SER A 172 -23.16 25.10 4.48
N GLU A 173 -23.37 26.28 5.05
CA GLU A 173 -22.42 26.88 6.01
C GLU A 173 -22.12 25.96 7.20
N ASN A 174 -23.13 25.22 7.67
CA ASN A 174 -22.95 24.23 8.74
C ASN A 174 -21.97 23.13 8.30
N ASN A 175 -22.11 22.59 7.09
CA ASN A 175 -21.20 21.56 6.59
C ASN A 175 -19.79 22.12 6.35
N ALA A 176 -19.67 23.33 5.80
CA ALA A 176 -18.38 24.00 5.64
C ALA A 176 -17.67 24.21 7.00
N THR A 177 -18.43 24.62 8.02
CA THR A 177 -17.92 24.77 9.39
C THR A 177 -17.47 23.43 9.97
N GLN A 178 -18.26 22.37 9.78
CA GLN A 178 -17.93 21.02 10.22
C GLN A 178 -16.65 20.51 9.55
N MET A 179 -16.47 20.74 8.25
CA MET A 179 -15.26 20.33 7.52
C MET A 179 -13.99 20.91 8.13
N GLN A 180 -14.04 22.15 8.59
CA GLN A 180 -12.91 22.89 9.15
C GLN A 180 -12.87 22.86 10.68
N SER A 181 -13.62 21.96 11.33
CA SER A 181 -13.65 21.83 12.80
C SER A 181 -12.90 20.57 13.25
N PRO A 182 -12.20 20.58 14.40
CA PRO A 182 -11.52 19.39 14.91
C PRO A 182 -12.48 18.19 15.06
N GLN A 183 -12.14 17.06 14.43
CA GLN A 183 -12.86 15.78 14.51
C GLN A 183 -12.01 14.66 15.12
N MET A 184 -10.69 14.78 15.05
CA MET A 184 -9.72 13.84 15.62
C MET A 184 -8.43 14.59 16.02
N VAL A 185 -7.83 14.25 17.15
CA VAL A 185 -6.52 14.79 17.55
C VAL A 185 -5.42 14.06 16.78
N GLU A 186 -4.51 14.81 16.16
CA GLU A 186 -3.30 14.27 15.56
C GLU A 186 -2.20 14.24 16.62
N GLN A 187 -1.84 13.06 17.10
CA GLN A 187 -0.81 12.92 18.11
C GLN A 187 0.56 13.19 17.47
N SER A 188 1.13 14.35 17.75
CA SER A 188 2.51 14.69 17.39
C SER A 188 3.18 15.48 18.50
N ALA A 189 4.52 15.50 18.49
CA ALA A 189 5.28 16.28 19.46
C ALA A 189 5.21 17.77 19.12
N ASP A 190 5.02 18.61 20.14
CA ASP A 190 5.11 20.06 19.99
C ASP A 190 6.55 20.46 19.62
N ARG A 191 6.77 20.68 18.33
CA ARG A 191 8.11 21.00 17.78
C ARG A 191 8.36 22.49 17.67
N TYR A 192 7.33 23.25 17.31
CA TYR A 192 7.42 24.67 17.05
C TYR A 192 6.34 25.40 17.83
N ARG A 193 6.70 26.40 18.64
CA ARG A 193 5.73 27.23 19.37
C ARG A 193 4.74 27.95 18.47
N GLU A 194 5.12 28.15 17.20
CA GLU A 194 4.28 28.78 16.19
C GLU A 194 3.18 27.84 15.67
N ILE A 195 3.29 26.53 15.88
CA ILE A 195 2.34 25.53 15.39
C ILE A 195 1.93 24.62 16.54
N LEU A 196 0.69 24.76 17.02
CA LEU A 196 0.22 24.06 18.21
C LEU A 196 -1.13 23.40 17.99
N LEU A 197 -1.38 22.34 18.74
CA LEU A 197 -2.65 21.61 18.81
C LEU A 197 -3.10 21.06 17.44
N PRO A 198 -2.28 20.23 16.77
CA PRO A 198 -2.67 19.63 15.51
C PRO A 198 -3.87 18.68 15.70
N THR A 199 -4.89 18.92 14.89
CA THR A 199 -6.10 18.11 14.80
C THR A 199 -6.47 17.93 13.33
N TYR A 200 -7.46 17.08 13.07
CA TYR A 200 -7.94 16.82 11.73
C TYR A 200 -9.46 16.98 11.67
N GLY A 201 -9.93 17.70 10.65
CA GLY A 201 -11.32 17.91 10.28
C GLY A 201 -11.81 16.87 9.28
N LEU A 202 -12.75 17.24 8.40
CA LEU A 202 -13.20 16.37 7.31
C LEU A 202 -12.30 16.62 6.09
N GLY A 203 -11.21 15.86 5.96
CA GLY A 203 -10.24 16.01 4.87
C GLY A 203 -9.34 17.23 4.94
N LEU A 204 -9.22 17.87 6.11
CA LEU A 204 -8.41 19.07 6.32
C LEU A 204 -7.71 18.98 7.67
N GLY A 205 -6.41 19.21 7.73
CA GLY A 205 -5.71 19.49 8.97
C GLY A 205 -6.22 20.80 9.57
N VAL A 206 -6.40 20.83 10.88
CA VAL A 206 -6.85 22.00 11.64
C VAL A 206 -5.89 22.18 12.81
N THR A 207 -5.17 23.29 12.79
CA THR A 207 -4.16 23.61 13.80
C THR A 207 -4.18 25.11 14.08
N THR A 208 -3.23 25.59 14.86
CA THR A 208 -2.97 27.02 15.02
C THR A 208 -1.64 27.38 14.36
N TYR A 209 -1.59 28.54 13.70
CA TYR A 209 -0.35 29.16 13.23
C TYR A 209 -0.22 30.53 13.88
N ARG A 210 0.71 30.66 14.83
CA ARG A 210 0.99 31.90 15.57
C ARG A 210 -0.26 32.53 16.21
N GLY A 211 -1.18 31.70 16.70
CA GLY A 211 -2.45 32.12 17.30
C GLY A 211 -3.63 32.25 16.33
N HIS A 212 -3.40 32.17 15.02
CA HIS A 212 -4.45 32.16 14.00
C HIS A 212 -4.90 30.73 13.73
N LYS A 213 -6.20 30.52 13.49
CA LYS A 213 -6.71 29.21 13.06
C LYS A 213 -6.15 28.91 11.68
N LEU A 214 -5.38 27.82 11.55
CA LEU A 214 -4.86 27.33 10.28
C LEU A 214 -5.64 26.07 9.87
N VAL A 215 -6.21 26.10 8.66
CA VAL A 215 -6.83 24.94 8.02
C VAL A 215 -6.02 24.61 6.77
N SER A 216 -5.58 23.37 6.62
CA SER A 216 -4.60 23.04 5.59
C SER A 216 -4.67 21.60 5.12
N HIS A 217 -4.18 21.33 3.92
CA HIS A 217 -3.89 19.97 3.48
C HIS A 217 -2.63 19.99 2.60
N GLY A 218 -1.67 19.12 2.94
CA GLY A 218 -0.51 18.87 2.10
C GLY A 218 -0.80 17.76 1.09
N GLY A 219 -0.02 17.68 0.03
CA GLY A 219 -0.03 16.57 -0.92
C GLY A 219 1.37 16.32 -1.42
N ALA A 220 1.73 15.04 -1.56
CA ALA A 220 2.99 14.63 -2.15
C ALA A 220 2.78 13.30 -2.87
N ILE A 221 3.09 13.26 -4.16
CA ILE A 221 3.08 12.03 -4.96
C ILE A 221 4.01 12.21 -6.15
N ASP A 222 4.87 11.20 -6.39
CA ASP A 222 5.68 11.01 -7.60
C ASP A 222 6.09 12.30 -8.33
N GLY A 223 6.99 13.07 -7.71
CA GLY A 223 7.57 14.26 -8.31
C GLY A 223 6.76 15.54 -8.16
N PHE A 224 5.65 15.52 -7.44
CA PHE A 224 4.82 16.69 -7.17
C PHE A 224 4.55 16.85 -5.68
N THR A 225 4.60 18.11 -5.21
CA THR A 225 4.20 18.51 -3.87
C THR A 225 3.25 19.70 -3.93
N ALA A 226 2.30 19.76 -3.01
CA ALA A 226 1.28 20.78 -2.97
C ALA A 226 0.92 21.14 -1.53
N GLN A 227 0.53 22.39 -1.31
CA GLN A 227 0.06 22.87 -0.03
C GLN A 227 -1.13 23.81 -0.21
N LEU A 228 -2.30 23.37 0.25
CA LEU A 228 -3.45 24.21 0.51
C LEU A 228 -3.38 24.70 1.96
N ALA A 229 -3.50 26.00 2.17
CA ALA A 229 -3.51 26.59 3.51
C ALA A 229 -4.48 27.78 3.58
N LEU A 230 -5.26 27.85 4.65
CA LEU A 230 -6.30 28.86 4.89
C LEU A 230 -6.16 29.41 6.30
N LEU A 231 -6.26 30.73 6.44
CA LEU A 231 -6.57 31.41 7.69
C LEU A 231 -8.01 31.95 7.59
N PRO A 232 -9.04 31.11 7.84
CA PRO A 232 -10.43 31.46 7.56
C PRO A 232 -10.95 32.65 8.37
N MET A 233 -10.39 32.90 9.55
CA MET A 233 -10.77 34.05 10.39
C MET A 233 -10.18 35.37 9.87
N ASP A 234 -9.09 35.28 9.10
CA ASP A 234 -8.37 36.42 8.52
C ASP A 234 -8.72 36.62 7.03
N ASN A 235 -9.56 35.74 6.47
CA ASN A 235 -9.94 35.71 5.06
C ASN A 235 -8.73 35.60 4.11
N ILE A 236 -7.73 34.79 4.47
CA ILE A 236 -6.52 34.56 3.68
C ILE A 236 -6.49 33.10 3.24
N GLY A 237 -6.24 32.86 1.95
CA GLY A 237 -5.99 31.53 1.40
C GLY A 237 -4.74 31.52 0.53
N VAL A 238 -3.97 30.44 0.63
CA VAL A 238 -2.73 30.24 -0.13
C VAL A 238 -2.73 28.82 -0.70
N MET A 239 -2.44 28.72 -1.99
CA MET A 239 -2.13 27.45 -2.67
C MET A 239 -0.70 27.54 -3.19
N VAL A 240 0.11 26.52 -2.90
CA VAL A 240 1.46 26.39 -3.43
C VAL A 240 1.60 25.03 -4.10
N PHE A 241 2.19 25.02 -5.29
CA PHE A 241 2.56 23.80 -6.01
C PHE A 241 4.07 23.82 -6.24
N ALA A 242 4.69 22.65 -6.18
CA ALA A 242 6.04 22.42 -6.67
C ALA A 242 6.09 21.06 -7.39
N ASN A 243 6.96 20.95 -8.38
CA ASN A 243 7.16 19.73 -9.17
C ASN A 243 8.52 19.10 -8.87
N LEU A 244 8.94 19.22 -7.61
CA LEU A 244 10.05 18.48 -7.04
C LEU A 244 9.50 17.72 -5.85
N ASN A 245 9.71 16.41 -5.83
CA ASN A 245 9.47 15.59 -4.67
C ASN A 245 10.80 15.22 -4.02
N SER A 246 10.80 15.33 -2.70
CA SER A 246 11.71 14.62 -1.80
C SER A 246 10.84 14.16 -0.64
N ASP A 247 11.23 13.09 0.05
CA ASP A 247 10.44 12.47 1.14
C ASP A 247 9.95 13.47 2.21
N LYS A 248 10.50 14.70 2.23
CA LYS A 248 10.16 15.78 3.15
C LYS A 248 10.30 17.19 2.54
N ASP A 249 9.97 17.42 1.26
CA ASP A 249 10.13 18.76 0.67
C ASP A 249 9.28 19.81 1.44
N PRO A 250 9.91 20.71 2.24
CA PRO A 250 9.17 21.65 3.06
C PRO A 250 8.81 22.93 2.28
N VAL A 251 9.22 23.07 1.02
CA VAL A 251 9.12 24.31 0.26
C VAL A 251 7.67 24.84 0.18
N PRO A 252 6.65 24.05 -0.19
CA PRO A 252 5.28 24.53 -0.25
C PRO A 252 4.78 25.11 1.10
N VAL A 253 5.14 24.46 2.20
CA VAL A 253 4.80 24.89 3.57
C VAL A 253 5.55 26.17 3.95
N ILE A 254 6.86 26.23 3.69
CA ILE A 254 7.70 27.41 3.95
C ILE A 254 7.15 28.65 3.23
N VAL A 255 6.78 28.48 1.95
CA VAL A 255 6.21 29.56 1.14
C VAL A 255 4.88 30.01 1.73
N ALA A 256 3.97 29.09 2.04
CA ALA A 256 2.67 29.42 2.63
C ALA A 256 2.81 30.20 3.95
N TYR A 257 3.70 29.75 4.84
CA TYR A 257 3.95 30.43 6.12
C TYR A 257 4.59 31.82 5.94
N ASN A 258 5.51 31.98 4.99
CA ASN A 258 6.08 33.29 4.68
C ASN A 258 5.03 34.26 4.14
N VAL A 259 4.10 33.78 3.31
CA VAL A 259 2.98 34.59 2.80
C VAL A 259 2.08 35.02 3.97
N PHE A 260 1.72 34.10 4.87
CA PHE A 260 0.93 34.44 6.06
C PHE A 260 1.61 35.45 6.96
N ASP A 261 2.88 35.27 7.31
CA ASP A 261 3.61 36.22 8.16
C ASP A 261 3.57 37.62 7.56
N ARG A 262 3.80 37.75 6.24
CA ARG A 262 3.78 39.05 5.54
C ARG A 262 2.38 39.67 5.51
N LEU A 263 1.34 38.90 5.22
CA LEU A 263 -0.04 39.40 5.14
C LEU A 263 -0.60 39.78 6.51
N LEU A 264 -0.13 39.12 7.58
CA LEU A 264 -0.49 39.43 8.97
C LEU A 264 0.36 40.59 9.55
N GLY A 265 1.34 41.12 8.81
CA GLY A 265 2.25 42.16 9.29
C GLY A 265 3.19 41.68 10.40
N LEU A 266 3.48 40.38 10.43
CA LEU A 266 4.37 39.75 11.40
C LEU A 266 5.78 39.63 10.83
N GLU A 267 6.78 39.73 11.70
CA GLU A 267 8.16 39.38 11.32
C GLU A 267 8.23 37.91 10.86
N PRO A 268 8.77 37.64 9.64
CA PRO A 268 8.84 36.29 9.10
C PRO A 268 9.70 35.36 9.95
N VAL A 269 9.18 34.17 10.23
CA VAL A 269 9.97 33.11 10.85
C VAL A 269 10.94 32.53 9.82
N PRO A 270 12.22 32.29 10.17
CA PRO A 270 13.20 31.73 9.23
C PRO A 270 13.00 30.22 9.05
N TRP A 271 11.84 29.81 8.53
CA TRP A 271 11.45 28.41 8.38
C TRP A 271 12.44 27.58 7.58
N ASN A 272 12.98 28.13 6.49
CA ASN A 272 14.02 27.47 5.69
C ASN A 272 15.24 27.07 6.54
N ALA A 273 15.76 28.00 7.35
CA ALA A 273 16.91 27.70 8.20
C ALA A 273 16.60 26.66 9.28
N ARG A 274 15.37 26.66 9.83
CA ARG A 274 14.94 25.65 10.82
C ARG A 274 14.85 24.25 10.21
N PHE A 275 14.20 24.11 9.05
CA PHE A 275 14.09 22.82 8.38
C PHE A 275 15.46 22.28 7.94
N LEU A 276 16.33 23.14 7.39
CA LEU A 276 17.70 22.74 7.02
C LEU A 276 18.54 22.30 8.22
N GLU A 277 18.41 22.97 9.37
CA GLU A 277 19.14 22.57 10.58
C GLU A 277 18.70 21.19 11.08
N ASP A 278 17.41 20.89 11.01
CA ASP A 278 16.88 19.60 11.42
C ASP A 278 17.27 18.47 10.47
N GLU A 279 17.31 18.74 9.16
CA GLU A 279 17.84 17.82 8.15
C GLU A 279 19.32 17.52 8.41
N ARG A 280 20.15 18.56 8.58
CA ARG A 280 21.58 18.41 8.88
C ARG A 280 21.85 17.61 10.15
N LYS A 281 21.07 17.82 11.21
CA LYS A 281 21.19 17.03 12.45
C LYS A 281 20.86 15.55 12.22
N SER A 282 19.83 15.28 11.43
CA SER A 282 19.47 13.90 11.07
C SER A 282 20.57 13.23 10.25
N GLU A 283 21.07 13.91 9.21
CA GLU A 283 22.16 13.41 8.36
C GLU A 283 23.44 13.18 9.15
N ALA A 284 23.84 14.14 10.00
CA ALA A 284 25.03 14.00 10.84
C ALA A 284 24.92 12.82 11.81
N SER A 285 23.74 12.60 12.39
CA SER A 285 23.45 11.44 13.26
C SER A 285 23.55 10.12 12.49
N GLU A 286 23.00 10.05 11.28
CA GLU A 286 23.08 8.86 10.41
C GLU A 286 24.53 8.58 9.97
N GLU A 287 25.28 9.62 9.58
CA GLU A 287 26.70 9.50 9.27
C GLU A 287 27.52 9.01 10.46
N GLU A 288 27.24 9.52 11.67
CA GLU A 288 27.92 9.09 12.89
C GLU A 288 27.63 7.61 13.19
N ALA A 289 26.38 7.18 13.05
CA ALA A 289 26.00 5.77 13.19
C ALA A 289 26.74 4.87 12.18
N LYS A 290 26.85 5.32 10.92
CA LYS A 290 27.63 4.63 9.88
C LYS A 290 29.12 4.58 10.23
N LYS A 291 29.72 5.69 10.66
CA LYS A 291 31.14 5.77 11.09
C LYS A 291 31.45 4.87 12.29
N LYS A 292 30.51 4.75 13.23
CA LYS A 292 30.59 3.84 14.38
C LYS A 292 30.36 2.37 14.01
N GLY A 293 30.01 2.08 12.76
CA GLY A 293 29.76 0.72 12.27
C GLY A 293 28.48 0.09 12.82
N PHE A 294 27.52 0.90 13.28
CA PHE A 294 26.23 0.37 13.73
C PHE A 294 25.47 -0.21 12.54
N SER A 295 25.35 -1.53 12.53
CA SER A 295 24.63 -2.27 11.51
C SER A 295 23.93 -3.48 12.12
N PHE A 296 22.72 -3.75 11.64
CA PHE A 296 22.02 -5.00 11.93
C PHE A 296 22.55 -6.18 11.11
N GLN A 297 23.40 -5.91 10.10
CA GLN A 297 23.96 -6.95 9.24
C GLN A 297 24.84 -7.91 10.04
N LYS A 298 24.74 -9.21 9.73
CA LYS A 298 25.60 -10.24 10.29
C LYS A 298 26.55 -10.70 9.18
N PRO A 299 27.83 -10.26 9.18
CA PRO A 299 28.75 -10.56 8.10
C PRO A 299 29.13 -12.05 8.08
N GLY A 300 29.57 -12.55 6.93
CA GLY A 300 30.03 -13.93 6.76
C GLY A 300 28.92 -14.98 6.75
N THR A 301 27.66 -14.56 6.65
CA THR A 301 26.52 -15.46 6.47
C THR A 301 26.23 -15.67 4.98
N HIS A 302 25.47 -16.69 4.65
CA HIS A 302 25.02 -17.03 3.29
C HIS A 302 23.54 -17.44 3.35
N PRO A 303 22.80 -17.36 2.23
CA PRO A 303 21.47 -17.97 2.14
C PRO A 303 21.52 -19.46 2.50
N SER A 304 20.47 -19.97 3.13
CA SER A 304 20.39 -21.40 3.49
C SER A 304 20.22 -22.32 2.27
N HIS A 305 19.75 -21.75 1.14
CA HIS A 305 19.47 -22.46 -0.10
C HIS A 305 20.17 -21.82 -1.30
N ASP A 306 20.16 -22.50 -2.44
CA ASP A 306 20.53 -21.88 -3.71
C ASP A 306 19.51 -20.78 -4.07
N LEU A 307 19.96 -19.71 -4.73
CA LEU A 307 19.07 -18.60 -5.09
C LEU A 307 17.86 -19.05 -5.93
N ALA A 308 17.99 -20.16 -6.68
CA ALA A 308 16.88 -20.72 -7.44
C ALA A 308 15.72 -21.21 -6.56
N ASP A 309 15.96 -21.61 -5.31
CA ASP A 309 14.92 -22.10 -4.40
C ASP A 309 14.05 -20.99 -3.82
N TYR A 310 14.51 -19.73 -3.86
CA TYR A 310 13.72 -18.56 -3.46
C TYR A 310 12.80 -18.07 -4.58
N VAL A 311 13.06 -18.45 -5.85
CA VAL A 311 12.28 -18.02 -7.02
C VAL A 311 10.87 -18.61 -6.97
N GLY A 312 9.85 -17.76 -7.14
CA GLY A 312 8.45 -18.17 -7.08
C GLY A 312 7.48 -17.00 -6.92
N GLU A 313 6.19 -17.33 -6.90
CA GLU A 313 5.14 -16.38 -6.50
C GLU A 313 4.79 -16.59 -5.03
N TYR A 314 4.57 -15.51 -4.30
CA TYR A 314 4.17 -15.49 -2.90
C TYR A 314 2.97 -14.58 -2.75
N GLU A 315 1.92 -15.02 -2.05
CA GLU A 315 0.64 -14.32 -2.00
C GLU A 315 0.26 -13.88 -0.58
N ASN A 316 -0.28 -12.66 -0.52
CA ASN A 316 -1.04 -12.14 0.60
C ASN A 316 -2.41 -11.64 0.10
N GLN A 317 -3.49 -11.96 0.81
CA GLN A 317 -4.85 -11.64 0.37
C GLN A 317 -5.13 -10.13 0.32
N GLY A 318 -4.46 -9.32 1.14
CA GLY A 318 -4.55 -7.86 1.13
C GLY A 318 -3.66 -7.24 0.05
N TYR A 319 -2.38 -7.62 0.03
CA TYR A 319 -1.34 -6.96 -0.78
C TYR A 319 -1.13 -7.56 -2.18
N GLY A 320 -1.74 -8.70 -2.49
CA GLY A 320 -1.58 -9.36 -3.78
C GLY A 320 -0.38 -10.29 -3.81
N VAL A 321 0.40 -10.25 -4.89
CA VAL A 321 1.43 -11.25 -5.18
C VAL A 321 2.78 -10.59 -5.30
N ILE A 322 3.74 -11.09 -4.53
CA ILE A 322 5.16 -10.85 -4.74
C ILE A 322 5.69 -11.95 -5.65
N ARG A 323 6.39 -11.56 -6.73
CA ARG A 323 7.16 -12.49 -7.55
C ARG A 323 8.64 -12.30 -7.27
N ILE A 324 9.29 -13.38 -6.88
CA ILE A 324 10.74 -13.44 -6.78
C ILE A 324 11.25 -14.08 -8.06
N GLU A 325 12.02 -13.31 -8.81
CA GLU A 325 12.66 -13.73 -10.05
C GLU A 325 14.18 -13.69 -9.87
N ARG A 326 14.90 -14.38 -10.74
CA ARG A 326 16.37 -14.37 -10.75
C ARG A 326 16.87 -13.62 -11.97
N ASP A 327 17.92 -12.82 -11.78
CA ASP A 327 18.69 -12.17 -12.85
C ASP A 327 20.18 -12.49 -12.61
N ASP A 328 20.80 -13.24 -13.51
CA ASP A 328 22.15 -13.80 -13.39
C ASP A 328 22.45 -14.39 -11.99
N ASN A 329 23.09 -13.60 -11.14
CA ASN A 329 23.57 -13.93 -9.80
C ASN A 329 22.78 -13.26 -8.66
N ASN A 330 21.72 -12.51 -8.95
CA ASN A 330 20.90 -11.81 -7.97
C ASN A 330 19.43 -12.21 -8.07
N LEU A 331 18.68 -11.92 -7.02
CA LEU A 331 17.23 -11.98 -7.03
C LEU A 331 16.67 -10.60 -7.38
N LYS A 332 15.43 -10.56 -7.85
CA LYS A 332 14.65 -9.34 -7.98
C LYS A 332 13.23 -9.61 -7.50
N LEU A 333 12.67 -8.64 -6.79
CA LEU A 333 11.29 -8.63 -6.33
C LEU A 333 10.44 -7.88 -7.33
N ARG A 334 9.25 -8.42 -7.61
CA ARG A 334 8.15 -7.68 -8.22
C ARG A 334 6.94 -7.68 -7.31
N LEU A 335 6.44 -6.50 -6.99
CA LEU A 335 5.17 -6.29 -6.28
C LEU A 335 4.40 -5.26 -7.09
N ASN A 336 3.18 -5.60 -7.48
CA ASN A 336 2.41 -4.78 -8.42
C ASN A 336 3.24 -4.52 -9.70
N GLN A 337 3.30 -3.28 -10.20
CA GLN A 337 4.19 -2.90 -11.31
C GLN A 337 5.62 -2.50 -10.88
N LEU A 338 5.94 -2.58 -9.59
CA LEU A 338 7.29 -2.29 -9.09
C LEU A 338 8.22 -3.46 -9.35
N THR A 339 9.47 -3.15 -9.69
CA THR A 339 10.56 -4.13 -9.80
C THR A 339 11.77 -3.57 -9.08
N SER A 340 12.27 -4.31 -8.08
CA SER A 340 13.41 -3.91 -7.25
C SER A 340 14.44 -5.04 -7.18
N PRO A 341 15.74 -4.75 -7.33
CA PRO A 341 16.78 -5.75 -7.12
C PRO A 341 16.82 -6.19 -5.65
N LEU A 342 17.18 -7.44 -5.40
CA LEU A 342 17.38 -7.98 -4.07
C LEU A 342 18.82 -8.41 -3.89
N ARG A 343 19.43 -7.91 -2.82
CA ARG A 343 20.76 -8.30 -2.37
C ARG A 343 20.65 -9.13 -1.10
N HIS A 344 21.47 -10.17 -0.99
CA HIS A 344 21.63 -10.89 0.28
C HIS A 344 22.13 -9.93 1.38
N PHE A 345 21.47 -9.96 2.54
CA PHE A 345 21.83 -9.13 3.69
C PHE A 345 22.49 -9.97 4.79
N HIS A 346 21.77 -10.94 5.34
CA HIS A 346 22.30 -11.99 6.19
C HIS A 346 21.38 -13.21 6.17
N TYR A 347 21.90 -14.42 6.41
CA TYR A 347 21.07 -15.65 6.46
C TYR A 347 20.05 -15.70 5.31
N ASP A 348 18.76 -15.92 5.61
CA ASP A 348 17.64 -15.87 4.67
C ASP A 348 16.94 -14.50 4.60
N VAL A 349 17.68 -13.42 4.89
CA VAL A 349 17.21 -12.04 4.78
C VAL A 349 17.87 -11.38 3.58
N PHE A 350 17.02 -10.78 2.75
CA PHE A 350 17.41 -10.00 1.58
C PHE A 350 16.96 -8.56 1.76
N GLU A 351 17.66 -7.64 1.12
CA GLU A 351 17.30 -6.22 1.14
C GLU A 351 17.20 -5.66 -0.28
N ILE A 352 16.30 -4.71 -0.44
CA ILE A 352 16.30 -3.82 -1.59
C ILE A 352 17.40 -2.78 -1.35
N PRO A 353 18.41 -2.67 -2.23
CA PRO A 353 19.47 -1.68 -2.10
C PRO A 353 18.93 -0.25 -2.01
N GLU A 354 19.74 0.63 -1.44
CA GLU A 354 19.45 2.07 -1.46
C GLU A 354 19.38 2.59 -2.91
N ASN A 355 18.26 3.21 -3.27
CA ASN A 355 17.99 3.83 -4.55
C ASN A 355 16.92 4.93 -4.35
N PRO A 356 17.26 6.23 -4.44
CA PRO A 356 16.35 7.34 -4.13
C PRO A 356 15.08 7.46 -4.98
N ILE A 357 14.96 6.67 -6.05
CA ILE A 357 13.78 6.61 -6.91
C ILE A 357 12.99 5.30 -6.75
N ASP A 358 13.48 4.36 -5.94
CA ASP A 358 12.77 3.12 -5.62
C ASP A 358 11.97 3.34 -4.33
N PRO A 359 10.61 3.29 -4.37
CA PRO A 359 9.78 3.52 -3.20
C PRO A 359 9.92 2.44 -2.12
N MET A 360 10.58 1.33 -2.43
CA MET A 360 10.85 0.23 -1.51
C MET A 360 12.33 0.17 -1.07
N GLU A 361 13.13 1.20 -1.36
CA GLU A 361 14.55 1.20 -1.02
C GLU A 361 14.83 0.87 0.46
N LYS A 362 15.95 0.18 0.73
CA LYS A 362 16.39 -0.26 2.07
C LYS A 362 15.44 -1.22 2.80
N THR A 363 14.30 -1.57 2.21
CA THR A 363 13.35 -2.54 2.78
C THR A 363 13.98 -3.92 2.84
N LYS A 364 13.84 -4.59 3.97
CA LYS A 364 14.34 -5.96 4.20
C LYS A 364 13.18 -6.92 4.18
N MET A 365 13.42 -8.13 3.69
CA MET A 365 12.48 -9.23 3.74
C MET A 365 13.17 -10.51 4.19
N GLN A 366 12.45 -11.33 4.93
CA GLN A 366 12.93 -12.61 5.42
C GLN A 366 12.17 -13.74 4.73
N PHE A 367 12.87 -14.76 4.28
CA PHE A 367 12.27 -16.02 3.85
C PHE A 367 12.20 -17.02 5.00
N PHE A 368 11.13 -17.81 5.02
CA PHE A 368 10.91 -18.86 6.02
C PHE A 368 10.77 -20.22 5.34
N MET A 369 11.31 -21.23 6.01
CA MET A 369 11.20 -22.62 5.62
C MET A 369 10.06 -23.31 6.36
N ASP A 370 9.49 -24.35 5.76
CA ASP A 370 8.71 -25.33 6.51
C ASP A 370 9.62 -26.36 7.23
N VAL A 371 9.01 -27.36 7.87
CA VAL A 371 9.75 -28.39 8.62
C VAL A 371 10.46 -29.41 7.71
N GLN A 372 10.18 -29.40 6.41
CA GLN A 372 10.88 -30.19 5.39
C GLN A 372 12.13 -29.45 4.89
N GLY A 373 12.29 -28.17 5.25
CA GLY A 373 13.39 -27.32 4.81
C GLY A 373 13.06 -26.49 3.58
N GLU A 374 11.85 -26.59 3.01
CA GLU A 374 11.50 -25.89 1.78
C GLU A 374 11.05 -24.45 2.07
N ILE A 375 11.46 -23.50 1.21
CA ILE A 375 11.03 -22.09 1.31
C ILE A 375 9.51 -22.01 1.11
N SER A 376 8.78 -21.68 2.18
CA SER A 376 7.31 -21.74 2.23
C SER A 376 6.64 -20.37 2.28
N SER A 377 7.35 -19.33 2.74
CA SER A 377 6.82 -17.97 2.82
C SER A 377 7.93 -16.92 2.89
N LEU A 378 7.54 -15.66 2.74
CA LEU A 378 8.38 -14.51 3.06
C LEU A 378 7.59 -13.49 3.90
N SER A 379 8.29 -12.75 4.77
CA SER A 379 7.74 -11.59 5.49
C SER A 379 8.44 -10.31 5.06
N ILE A 380 7.68 -9.22 4.97
CA ILE A 380 8.19 -7.91 4.57
C ILE A 380 7.42 -6.79 5.31
N PRO A 381 8.11 -5.79 5.90
CA PRO A 381 7.48 -4.75 6.72
C PRO A 381 6.90 -3.62 5.86
N LEU A 382 5.81 -3.90 5.13
CA LEU A 382 5.17 -2.93 4.23
C LEU A 382 4.23 -1.92 4.93
N GLU A 383 4.01 -2.06 6.23
CA GLU A 383 3.26 -1.10 7.05
C GLU A 383 3.84 -1.08 8.47
N PRO A 384 4.45 0.03 8.92
CA PRO A 384 5.21 0.08 10.18
C PRO A 384 4.37 -0.04 11.46
N HIS A 385 3.04 0.13 11.39
CA HIS A 385 2.17 0.06 12.57
C HIS A 385 1.60 -1.33 12.86
N VAL A 386 1.88 -2.32 12.01
CA VAL A 386 1.41 -3.71 12.17
C VAL A 386 2.58 -4.69 12.08
N LYS A 387 2.30 -5.99 12.21
CA LYS A 387 3.31 -7.03 12.02
C LYS A 387 3.76 -7.07 10.56
N ASP A 388 4.95 -7.60 10.33
CA ASP A 388 5.43 -7.84 8.97
C ASP A 388 4.40 -8.62 8.14
N ILE A 389 4.20 -8.17 6.91
CA ILE A 389 3.21 -8.75 6.01
C ILE A 389 3.78 -10.07 5.48
N VAL A 390 3.10 -11.16 5.81
CA VAL A 390 3.49 -12.51 5.37
C VAL A 390 2.83 -12.82 4.03
N PHE A 391 3.65 -13.27 3.08
CA PHE A 391 3.23 -13.82 1.81
C PHE A 391 3.57 -15.30 1.76
N THR A 392 2.58 -16.14 1.49
CA THR A 392 2.75 -17.60 1.42
C THR A 392 3.10 -18.00 -0.01
N ARG A 393 4.10 -18.86 -0.18
CA ARG A 393 4.49 -19.37 -1.50
C ARG A 393 3.27 -20.01 -2.19
N ARG A 394 3.03 -19.61 -3.43
CA ARG A 394 2.05 -20.24 -4.31
C ARG A 394 2.66 -21.48 -4.95
N PRO A 395 1.83 -22.51 -5.19
CA PRO A 395 2.24 -23.63 -6.02
C PRO A 395 2.67 -23.16 -7.41
N GLU A 396 3.63 -23.86 -8.02
CA GLU A 396 4.01 -23.60 -9.39
C GLU A 396 2.79 -23.71 -10.32
N LYS A 397 2.65 -22.78 -11.27
CA LYS A 397 1.48 -22.73 -12.16
C LYS A 397 1.17 -24.07 -12.82
N ALA A 398 2.19 -24.78 -13.29
CA ALA A 398 2.05 -26.11 -13.88
C ALA A 398 1.33 -27.11 -12.95
N MET A 399 1.54 -27.04 -11.64
CA MET A 399 0.87 -27.90 -10.66
C MET A 399 -0.63 -27.64 -10.51
N THR A 400 -1.15 -26.56 -11.11
CA THR A 400 -2.59 -26.27 -11.16
C THR A 400 -3.20 -26.63 -12.51
N GLU A 401 -2.38 -27.00 -13.50
CA GLU A 401 -2.84 -27.38 -14.84
C GLU A 401 -3.37 -28.81 -14.85
N ARG A 402 -4.53 -29.01 -15.47
CA ARG A 402 -5.17 -30.32 -15.56
C ARG A 402 -4.28 -31.37 -16.22
N SER A 403 -3.49 -31.00 -17.23
CA SER A 403 -2.54 -31.89 -17.92
C SER A 403 -1.49 -32.45 -16.95
N PHE A 404 -0.94 -31.59 -16.09
CA PHE A 404 0.03 -31.97 -15.06
C PHE A 404 -0.63 -32.89 -14.02
N LEU A 405 -1.77 -32.50 -13.48
CA LEU A 405 -2.47 -33.25 -12.44
C LEU A 405 -2.96 -34.61 -12.95
N ALA A 406 -3.48 -34.68 -14.18
CA ALA A 406 -3.92 -35.92 -14.81
C ALA A 406 -2.78 -36.94 -14.95
N ALA A 407 -1.54 -36.49 -15.16
CA ALA A 407 -0.38 -37.39 -15.20
C ALA A 407 -0.11 -38.07 -13.84
N LEU A 408 -0.54 -37.46 -12.74
CA LEU A 408 -0.38 -37.97 -11.36
C LEU A 408 -1.53 -38.91 -10.95
N VAL A 409 -2.64 -38.95 -11.69
CA VAL A 409 -3.76 -39.86 -11.42
C VAL A 409 -3.33 -41.32 -11.64
N GLY A 410 -3.78 -42.21 -10.75
CA GLY A 410 -3.50 -43.65 -10.84
C GLY A 410 -3.65 -44.38 -9.52
N GLN A 411 -3.34 -45.67 -9.56
CA GLN A 411 -3.29 -46.52 -8.38
C GLN A 411 -1.83 -46.71 -7.94
N TYR A 412 -1.57 -46.54 -6.65
CA TYR A 412 -0.24 -46.61 -6.06
C TYR A 412 -0.24 -47.72 -4.99
N GLN A 413 0.63 -48.71 -5.14
CA GLN A 413 0.72 -49.85 -4.22
C GLN A 413 1.69 -49.54 -3.08
N VAL A 414 1.17 -49.45 -1.85
CA VAL A 414 1.94 -49.29 -0.60
C VAL A 414 1.79 -50.55 0.24
N GLY A 415 2.83 -51.38 0.30
CA GLY A 415 2.73 -52.71 0.93
C GLY A 415 1.61 -53.53 0.30
N ASP A 416 0.64 -54.00 1.10
CA ASP A 416 -0.54 -54.73 0.62
C ASP A 416 -1.74 -53.82 0.27
N THR A 417 -1.62 -52.52 0.50
CA THR A 417 -2.71 -51.56 0.27
C THR A 417 -2.55 -50.87 -1.09
N THR A 418 -3.66 -50.72 -1.82
CA THR A 418 -3.70 -49.86 -3.02
C THR A 418 -4.34 -48.53 -2.67
N GLU A 419 -3.57 -47.46 -2.75
CA GLU A 419 -4.05 -46.10 -2.63
C GLU A 419 -4.38 -45.55 -4.01
N THR A 420 -5.46 -44.77 -4.13
CA THR A 420 -5.90 -44.22 -5.42
C THR A 420 -5.81 -42.71 -5.39
N VAL A 421 -5.11 -42.15 -6.38
CA VAL A 421 -5.10 -40.71 -6.64
C VAL A 421 -6.00 -40.44 -7.84
N SER A 422 -6.98 -39.57 -7.65
CA SER A 422 -7.95 -39.18 -8.67
C SER A 422 -8.09 -37.68 -8.78
N LEU A 423 -8.56 -37.18 -9.92
CA LEU A 423 -8.93 -35.79 -10.11
C LEU A 423 -10.41 -35.58 -9.76
N GLU A 424 -10.70 -34.58 -8.94
CA GLU A 424 -12.03 -34.09 -8.65
C GLU A 424 -12.20 -32.69 -9.27
N GLY A 425 -13.20 -32.52 -10.14
CA GLY A 425 -13.33 -31.31 -10.95
C GLY A 425 -12.17 -31.13 -11.92
N GLU A 426 -11.78 -29.88 -12.16
CA GLU A 426 -10.76 -29.53 -13.16
C GLU A 426 -9.32 -29.55 -12.60
N ASN A 427 -9.13 -29.30 -11.31
CA ASN A 427 -7.83 -28.92 -10.76
C ASN A 427 -7.53 -29.42 -9.34
N THR A 428 -8.32 -30.36 -8.81
CA THR A 428 -8.13 -30.85 -7.43
C THR A 428 -7.74 -32.33 -7.45
N LEU A 429 -6.55 -32.66 -6.96
CA LEU A 429 -6.19 -34.06 -6.71
C LEU A 429 -6.71 -34.52 -5.36
N VAL A 430 -7.07 -35.80 -5.33
CA VAL A 430 -7.66 -36.45 -4.19
C VAL A 430 -7.00 -37.79 -3.98
N LEU A 431 -6.63 -38.08 -2.74
CA LEU A 431 -6.10 -39.36 -2.29
C LEU A 431 -7.18 -40.15 -1.56
N LEU A 432 -7.37 -41.40 -1.99
CA LEU A 432 -8.26 -42.38 -1.39
C LEU A 432 -7.42 -43.53 -0.84
N VAL A 433 -7.42 -43.65 0.48
CA VAL A 433 -6.80 -44.78 1.20
C VAL A 433 -7.93 -45.70 1.69
N PRO A 434 -7.89 -47.02 1.42
CA PRO A 434 -8.92 -47.95 1.86
C PRO A 434 -9.24 -47.84 3.36
N GLY A 435 -10.52 -47.70 3.69
CA GLY A 435 -10.99 -47.56 5.07
C GLY A 435 -10.80 -46.17 5.69
N GLN A 436 -10.29 -45.19 4.95
CA GLN A 436 -10.08 -43.82 5.41
C GLN A 436 -10.97 -42.81 4.65
N PRO A 437 -11.20 -41.60 5.20
CA PRO A 437 -11.86 -40.54 4.45
C PRO A 437 -11.05 -40.11 3.24
N LYS A 438 -11.74 -39.43 2.33
CA LYS A 438 -11.16 -38.81 1.13
C LYS A 438 -10.28 -37.62 1.52
N TYR A 439 -9.05 -37.58 1.05
CA TYR A 439 -8.10 -36.50 1.34
C TYR A 439 -7.84 -35.62 0.12
N THR A 440 -7.94 -34.31 0.27
CA THR A 440 -7.52 -33.36 -0.77
C THR A 440 -6.00 -33.20 -0.74
N LEU A 441 -5.37 -33.30 -1.91
CA LEU A 441 -3.96 -33.02 -2.10
C LEU A 441 -3.76 -31.55 -2.51
N VAL A 442 -2.96 -30.82 -1.75
CA VAL A 442 -2.65 -29.41 -1.96
C VAL A 442 -1.23 -29.31 -2.54
N PRO A 443 -1.05 -28.76 -3.75
CA PRO A 443 0.26 -28.69 -4.37
C PRO A 443 1.24 -27.85 -3.55
N VAL A 444 2.50 -28.28 -3.48
CA VAL A 444 3.59 -27.60 -2.76
C VAL A 444 4.64 -27.11 -3.75
N ARG A 445 5.42 -28.02 -4.34
CA ARG A 445 6.51 -27.75 -5.28
C ARG A 445 6.79 -28.99 -6.13
N GLY A 446 7.21 -28.82 -7.38
CA GLY A 446 7.56 -29.95 -8.25
C GLY A 446 6.42 -30.97 -8.36
N THR A 447 6.60 -32.17 -7.82
CA THR A 447 5.58 -33.23 -7.74
C THR A 447 5.11 -33.53 -6.31
N THR A 448 5.38 -32.64 -5.36
CA THR A 448 5.04 -32.79 -3.94
C THR A 448 3.72 -32.11 -3.60
N PHE A 449 2.87 -32.79 -2.85
CA PHE A 449 1.57 -32.32 -2.40
C PHE A 449 1.37 -32.60 -0.92
N ASN A 450 0.89 -31.62 -0.15
CA ASN A 450 0.47 -31.80 1.23
C ASN A 450 -0.94 -32.39 1.30
N ILE A 451 -1.22 -33.16 2.36
CA ILE A 451 -2.58 -33.62 2.63
C ILE A 451 -3.33 -32.54 3.41
N LYS A 452 -4.42 -32.00 2.82
CA LYS A 452 -5.22 -30.93 3.43
C LYS A 452 -5.74 -31.35 4.81
N GLY A 453 -5.45 -30.54 5.83
CA GLY A 453 -5.88 -30.78 7.20
C GLY A 453 -5.03 -31.79 7.98
N ARG A 454 -3.89 -32.26 7.43
CA ARG A 454 -2.96 -33.15 8.11
C ARG A 454 -1.53 -32.60 8.09
N ALA A 455 -1.14 -31.94 9.17
CA ALA A 455 0.21 -31.38 9.30
C ALA A 455 1.27 -32.50 9.31
N GLY A 456 2.35 -32.33 8.55
CA GLY A 456 3.43 -33.31 8.43
C GLY A 456 3.15 -34.49 7.50
N TYR A 457 2.03 -34.48 6.77
CA TYR A 457 1.69 -35.51 5.78
C TYR A 457 1.79 -34.95 4.35
N SER A 458 2.55 -35.61 3.49
CA SER A 458 2.68 -35.24 2.08
C SER A 458 2.90 -36.46 1.17
N VAL A 459 2.70 -36.26 -0.13
CA VAL A 459 3.00 -37.24 -1.18
C VAL A 459 3.84 -36.58 -2.25
N GLU A 460 4.92 -37.24 -2.67
CA GLU A 460 5.77 -36.83 -3.78
C GLU A 460 5.68 -37.87 -4.90
N PHE A 461 5.21 -37.47 -6.07
CA PHE A 461 5.13 -38.37 -7.23
C PHE A 461 6.49 -38.50 -7.91
N GLN A 462 6.94 -39.74 -8.06
CA GLN A 462 8.22 -40.07 -8.66
C GLN A 462 8.06 -40.20 -10.18
N ARG A 463 8.98 -39.58 -10.93
CA ARG A 463 9.03 -39.62 -12.40
C ARG A 463 10.30 -40.30 -12.88
N ASP A 464 10.21 -41.03 -13.99
CA ASP A 464 11.38 -41.52 -14.70
C ASP A 464 12.03 -40.43 -15.58
N ALA A 465 13.14 -40.77 -16.24
CA ALA A 465 13.87 -39.85 -17.13
C ALA A 465 13.04 -39.34 -18.33
N SER A 466 11.94 -40.01 -18.68
CA SER A 466 11.01 -39.57 -19.72
C SER A 466 9.92 -38.62 -19.19
N GLY A 467 9.89 -38.39 -17.87
CA GLY A 467 8.87 -37.60 -17.19
C GLY A 467 7.60 -38.38 -16.86
N LYS A 468 7.55 -39.69 -17.13
CA LYS A 468 6.40 -40.54 -16.81
C LYS A 468 6.39 -40.84 -15.31
N VAL A 469 5.23 -40.72 -14.67
CA VAL A 469 5.07 -41.06 -13.25
C VAL A 469 5.15 -42.58 -13.07
N THR A 470 6.08 -43.04 -12.24
CA THR A 470 6.34 -44.47 -11.97
C THR A 470 5.98 -44.88 -10.56
N GLY A 471 5.79 -43.92 -9.65
CA GLY A 471 5.47 -44.20 -8.26
C GLY A 471 5.15 -42.93 -7.47
N ALA A 472 5.03 -43.10 -6.16
CA ALA A 472 4.85 -42.03 -5.20
C ALA A 472 5.60 -42.36 -3.91
N VAL A 473 6.01 -41.34 -3.17
CA VAL A 473 6.56 -41.47 -1.81
C VAL A 473 5.62 -40.73 -0.87
N PHE A 474 5.10 -41.43 0.12
CA PHE A 474 4.22 -40.88 1.15
C PHE A 474 5.03 -40.59 2.40
N TYR A 475 5.04 -39.34 2.82
CA TYR A 475 5.69 -38.87 4.03
C TYR A 475 4.64 -38.72 5.13
N GLU A 476 4.90 -39.33 6.28
CA GLU A 476 4.07 -39.23 7.49
C GLU A 476 4.97 -38.89 8.69
N PRO A 477 4.43 -38.34 9.79
CA PRO A 477 5.22 -38.11 11.00
C PRO A 477 5.89 -39.40 11.51
N GLY A 478 7.21 -39.49 11.31
CA GLY A 478 8.03 -40.63 11.75
C GLY A 478 8.09 -41.81 10.78
N ALA A 479 7.48 -41.74 9.58
CA ALA A 479 7.52 -42.81 8.60
C ALA A 479 7.54 -42.30 7.15
N THR A 480 8.07 -43.12 6.24
CA THR A 480 8.09 -42.83 4.80
C THR A 480 7.84 -44.11 4.03
N PHE A 481 6.89 -44.07 3.09
CA PHE A 481 6.44 -45.24 2.34
C PHE A 481 6.59 -45.01 0.84
N ALA A 482 7.36 -45.86 0.18
CA ALA A 482 7.44 -45.85 -1.28
C ALA A 482 6.32 -46.70 -1.89
N ALA A 483 5.74 -46.20 -2.97
CA ALA A 483 4.64 -46.82 -3.68
C ALA A 483 4.95 -46.93 -5.18
N GLN A 484 4.68 -48.09 -5.77
CA GLN A 484 4.77 -48.25 -7.21
C GLN A 484 3.43 -47.94 -7.87
N LYS A 485 3.47 -47.19 -8.98
CA LYS A 485 2.29 -46.91 -9.77
C LYS A 485 1.93 -48.15 -10.60
N LYS A 486 0.66 -48.58 -10.53
CA LYS A 486 0.12 -49.70 -11.31
C LYS A 486 -0.20 -49.32 -12.75
#